data_AF-A0A3C0NVV4-F1
#
_entry.id   AF-A0A3C0NVV4-F1
#
_cell.length_a   1.000
_cell.length_b   1.000
_cell.length_c   1.000
_cell.angle_alpha   90.00
_cell.angle_beta   90.00
_cell.angle_gamma   90.00
#
_symmetry.space_group_name_H-M   'P 1'
#
loop_
_entity.id
_entity.type
_entity.pdbx_description
1 polymer ?
#
loop_
_entity_poly.entity_id
_entity_poly.type
_entity_poly.pdbx_seq_one_letter_code
_entity_poly.pdbx_strand_id
1 'polypeptide(L)' 'MSAKPIDIEILGREFTVSCTDEERQGLLDAVSYLDNKMREIRDAG' A
#
# COMPACT_ATOMS: atom_id res chain seq x y z
N MET A 1 19.82 4.83 8.16
CA MET A 1 18.54 4.13 7.95
C MET A 1 18.68 3.27 6.70
N SER A 2 18.53 1.95 6.79
CA SER A 2 18.62 1.05 5.63
C SER A 2 17.20 0.78 5.13
N ALA A 3 16.91 1.14 3.88
CA ALA A 3 15.64 0.81 3.25
C ALA A 3 15.60 -0.68 2.94
N LYS A 4 14.53 -1.35 3.38
CA LYS A 4 14.29 -2.77 3.14
C LYS A 4 13.19 -2.90 2.09
N PRO A 5 13.33 -3.86 1.15
CA PRO A 5 12.22 -4.19 0.26
C PRO A 5 11.07 -4.75 1.10
N ILE A 6 9.87 -4.22 0.89
CA ILE A 6 8.62 -4.73 1.43
C ILE A 6 7.69 -5.04 0.26
N ASP A 7 7.07 -6.20 0.34
CA ASP A 7 6.04 -6.61 -0.60
C ASP A 7 4.67 -6.18 -0.07
N ILE A 8 3.93 -5.48 -0.93
CA ILE A 8 2.59 -4.97 -0.65
C ILE A 8 1.65 -5.36 -1.78
N GLU A 9 0.36 -5.47 -1.48
CA GLU A 9 -0.67 -5.78 -2.46
C GLU A 9 -1.68 -4.64 -2.53
N ILE A 10 -1.91 -4.11 -3.73
CA ILE A 10 -2.89 -3.06 -4.00
C ILE A 10 -3.80 -3.56 -5.11
N LEU A 11 -5.11 -3.69 -4.84
CA LEU A 11 -6.11 -4.11 -5.83
C LEU A 11 -5.79 -5.43 -6.54
N GLY A 12 -5.25 -6.42 -5.81
CA GLY A 12 -4.87 -7.71 -6.39
C GLY A 12 -3.58 -7.68 -7.20
N ARG A 13 -2.78 -6.60 -7.09
CA ARG A 13 -1.49 -6.46 -7.76
C ARG A 13 -0.40 -6.35 -6.71
N GLU A 14 0.61 -7.20 -6.83
CA GLU A 14 1.79 -7.18 -5.96
C GLU A 14 2.79 -6.10 -6.40
N PHE A 15 3.33 -5.39 -5.42
CA PHE A 15 4.38 -4.39 -5.60
C PHE A 15 5.47 -4.57 -4.55
N THR A 16 6.72 -4.49 -4.98
CA THR A 16 7.87 -4.42 -4.07
C THR A 16 8.33 -2.98 -3.97
N VAL A 17 8.32 -2.44 -2.76
CA VAL A 17 8.72 -1.05 -2.47
C VAL A 17 9.88 -1.06 -1.50
N SER A 18 10.91 -0.26 -1.76
CA SER A 18 11.98 -0.02 -0.79
C SER A 18 11.51 1.01 0.23
N CYS A 19 11.30 0.63 1.49
CA CYS A 19 10.91 1.54 2.56
C CYS A 19 11.84 1.44 3.77
N THR A 20 12.02 2.53 4.51
CA THR A 20 12.65 2.45 5.84
C THR A 20 11.64 1.97 6.88
N ASP A 21 12.13 1.51 8.05
CA ASP A 21 11.25 1.06 9.13
C ASP A 21 10.30 2.18 9.63
N GLU A 22 10.69 3.45 9.48
CA GLU A 22 9.88 4.63 9.85
C GLU A 22 8.73 4.89 8.88
N GLU A 23 8.98 4.70 7.58
CA GLU A 23 7.98 4.93 6.52
C GLU A 23 7.04 3.75 6.37
N ARG A 24 7.45 2.56 6.83
CA ARG A 24 6.69 1.31 6.71
C ARG A 24 5.23 1.44 7.15
N GLN A 25 4.99 2.09 8.29
CA GLN A 25 3.62 2.24 8.80
C GLN A 25 2.79 3.13 7.88
N GLY A 26 3.34 4.26 7.43
CA GLY A 26 2.66 5.17 6.50
C GLY A 26 2.39 4.53 5.14
N LEU A 27 3.29 3.67 4.65
CA LEU A 27 3.08 2.90 3.42
C LEU A 27 1.90 1.94 3.56
N LEU A 28 1.83 1.19 4.67
CA LEU A 28 0.73 0.26 4.92
C LEU A 28 -0.61 0.98 5.04
N ASP A 29 -0.63 2.13 5.71
CA ASP A 29 -1.84 2.95 5.85
C ASP A 29 -2.30 3.49 4.48
N ALA A 30 -1.36 3.94 3.64
CA ALA A 30 -1.64 4.41 2.28
C ALA A 30 -2.16 3.28 1.37
N VAL A 31 -1.59 2.08 1.49
CA VAL A 31 -2.05 0.87 0.76
C VAL A 31 -3.49 0.54 1.14
N SER A 32 -3.79 0.49 2.44
CA SER A 32 -5.14 0.22 2.95
C SER A 32 -6.14 1.30 2.51
N TYR A 33 -5.74 2.57 2.60
CA TYR A 33 -6.57 3.69 2.15
C TYR A 33 -6.89 3.61 0.66
N LEU A 34 -5.89 3.32 -0.18
CA LEU A 34 -6.06 3.21 -1.62
C LEU A 34 -6.96 2.02 -2.00
N ASP A 35 -6.80 0.86 -1.35
CA ASP A 35 -7.63 -0.31 -1.62
C ASP A 35 -9.10 -0.03 -1.29
N ASN A 36 -9.36 0.55 -0.11
CA ASN A 36 -10.71 0.94 0.31
C ASN A 36 -11.30 1.98 -0.65
N LYS A 37 -10.53 3.00 -1.03
CA LYS A 37 -11.01 4.06 -1.93
C LYS A 37 -11.41 3.53 -3.29
N MET A 38 -10.66 2.58 -3.81
CA MET A 38 -10.91 1.98 -5.13
C MET A 38 -12.08 0.99 -5.08
N ARG A 39 -12.31 0.31 -3.95
CA ARG A 39 -13.56 -0.44 -3.71
C ARG A 39 -14.76 0.48 -3.68
N GLU A 40 -14.69 1.61 -2.95
CA GLU A 40 -15.77 2.61 -2.92
C GLU A 40 -16.10 3.12 -4.33
N ILE A 41 -15.10 3.45 -5.14
CA ILE A 41 -15.30 3.95 -6.50
C ILE A 41 -15.97 2.88 -7.38
N ARG A 42 -15.58 1.61 -7.24
CA ARG A 42 -16.18 0.50 -7.97
C ARG A 42 -17.63 0.25 -7.55
N ASP A 43 -17.91 0.30 -6.26
CA ASP A 43 -19.23 -0.03 -5.71
C ASP A 43 -20.23 1.13 -5.87
N ALA A 44 -19.73 2.37 -6.04
CA ALA A 44 -20.55 3.56 -6.34
C ALA A 44 -20.90 3.70 -7.84
N GLY A 45 -20.37 2.83 -8.70
CA GLY A 45 -20.61 2.80 -10.15
C GLY A 45 -21.89 2.08 -10.55
#